data_AF-A0A1Z5J243-F1
#
_entry.id   AF-A0A1Z5J243-F1
#
_cell.length_a   1.000
_cell.length_b   1.000
_cell.length_c   1.000
_cell.angle_alpha   90.00
_cell.angle_beta   90.00
_cell.angle_gamma   90.00
#
_symmetry.space_group_name_H-M   'P 1'
#
loop_
_entity.id
_entity.type
_entity.pdbx_description
1 polymer ?
#
loop_
_entity_poly.entity_id
_entity_poly.type
_entity_poly.pdbx_seq_one_letter_code
_entity_poly.pdbx_strand_id
1 'polypeptide(L)'
;MTKFINLTGVLGAEHKVIKQVPTMLYIPIITVDGQTLHCLVVQHALDFLYRARAGAKVAVYGHYNQRHQFVINKYFIQAQVS
;
A
#
# COMPACT_ATOMS: atom_id res chain seq x y z
N MET A 1 20.57 -8.21 -4.60
CA MET A 1 19.40 -8.36 -5.49
C MET A 1 18.17 -8.04 -4.67
N THR A 2 17.32 -7.10 -5.12
CA THR A 2 16.11 -6.72 -4.37
C THR A 2 15.06 -7.83 -4.47
N LYS A 3 14.64 -8.40 -3.34
CA LYS A 3 13.60 -9.44 -3.30
C LYS A 3 12.23 -8.79 -3.32
N PHE A 4 11.42 -9.16 -4.31
CA PHE A 4 10.03 -8.75 -4.38
C PHE A 4 9.11 -9.85 -3.83
N ILE A 5 8.03 -9.43 -3.17
CA ILE A 5 7.05 -10.34 -2.58
C ILE A 5 5.62 -9.82 -2.84
N ASN A 6 4.66 -10.75 -2.82
CA ASN A 6 3.23 -10.49 -2.87
C ASN A 6 2.65 -10.61 -1.47
N LEU A 7 1.78 -9.68 -1.09
CA LEU A 7 1.06 -9.69 0.18
C LEU A 7 -0.40 -9.31 -0.06
N THR A 8 -1.29 -9.85 0.76
CA THR A 8 -2.71 -9.49 0.78
C THR A 8 -3.09 -9.00 2.16
N GLY A 9 -4.07 -8.11 2.22
CA GLY A 9 -4.50 -7.52 3.48
C GLY A 9 -5.64 -6.52 3.33
N VAL A 10 -5.84 -5.75 4.38
CA VAL A 10 -6.87 -4.71 4.47
C VAL A 10 -6.21 -3.39 4.83
N LEU A 11 -6.66 -2.28 4.25
CA LEU A 11 -6.21 -0.96 4.67
C LEU A 11 -6.68 -0.68 6.09
N GLY A 12 -5.75 -0.56 7.04
CA GLY A 12 -6.07 -0.31 8.45
C GLY A 12 -6.49 1.14 8.74
N ALA A 13 -6.16 2.08 7.85
CA ALA A 13 -6.50 3.49 7.97
C ALA A 13 -6.53 4.16 6.60
N GLU A 14 -6.99 5.41 6.55
CA GLU A 14 -6.83 6.27 5.37
C GLU A 14 -5.35 6.57 5.10
N HIS A 15 -5.05 6.86 3.84
CA HIS A 15 -3.72 7.22 3.39
C HIS A 15 -3.24 8.55 4.00
N LYS A 16 -1.92 8.69 4.17
CA LYS A 16 -1.28 9.97 4.54
C LYS A 16 -0.37 10.43 3.41
N VAL A 17 -0.59 11.64 2.91
CA VAL A 17 0.34 12.26 1.94
C VAL A 17 1.56 12.74 2.72
N ILE A 18 2.73 12.16 2.44
CA ILE A 18 3.99 12.53 3.12
C ILE A 18 4.89 13.41 2.25
N LYS A 19 4.67 13.42 0.94
CA LYS A 19 5.29 14.37 0.00
C LYS A 19 4.29 14.65 -1.12
N GLN A 20 4.16 15.92 -1.53
CA GLN A 20 3.22 16.29 -2.59
C GLN A 20 3.82 16.09 -4.00
N VAL A 21 5.10 16.42 -4.22
CA VAL A 21 5.74 16.38 -5.54
C VAL A 21 7.15 15.77 -5.50
N PRO A 22 7.41 14.61 -6.14
CA PRO A 22 6.40 13.66 -6.60
C PRO A 22 5.56 13.15 -5.42
N THR A 23 4.30 12.82 -5.69
CA THR A 23 3.37 12.38 -4.65
C THR A 23 3.85 11.09 -4.01
N MET A 24 3.92 11.08 -2.68
CA MET A 24 4.29 9.92 -1.89
C MET A 24 3.28 9.75 -0.77
N LEU A 25 2.76 8.52 -0.67
CA LEU A 25 1.78 8.16 0.34
C LEU A 25 2.39 7.18 1.33
N TYR A 26 2.00 7.34 2.59
CA TYR A 26 2.11 6.30 3.60
C TYR A 26 0.75 5.64 3.81
N ILE A 27 0.73 4.31 3.89
CA ILE A 27 -0.49 3.53 4.15
C ILE A 27 -0.17 2.31 5.02
N PRO A 28 -0.89 2.08 6.14
CA PRO A 28 -0.80 0.84 6.88
C PRO A 28 -1.72 -0.23 6.26
N ILE A 29 -1.17 -1.41 5.99
CA ILE A 29 -1.94 -2.59 5.56
C ILE A 29 -1.88 -3.63 6.67
N ILE A 30 -3.03 -4.10 7.13
CA ILE A 30 -3.14 -5.22 8.06
C ILE A 30 -3.17 -6.50 7.23
N THR A 31 -2.14 -7.32 7.34
CA THR A 31 -2.00 -8.59 6.60
C THR A 31 -2.94 -9.65 7.17
N VAL A 32 -3.11 -10.76 6.43
CA VAL A 32 -4.00 -11.86 6.83
C VAL A 32 -3.60 -12.49 8.18
N ASP A 33 -2.31 -12.50 8.50
CA ASP A 33 -1.75 -12.96 9.78
C ASP A 33 -1.81 -11.90 10.90
N GLY A 34 -2.44 -10.76 10.65
CA GLY A 34 -2.68 -9.71 11.64
C GLY A 34 -1.51 -8.74 11.85
N GLN A 35 -0.42 -8.86 11.08
CA GLN A 35 0.70 -7.92 11.17
C GLN A 35 0.36 -6.59 10.47
N THR A 36 0.91 -5.49 10.99
CA THR A 36 0.79 -4.19 10.33
C THR A 36 2.01 -3.94 9.44
N LEU A 37 1.77 -3.85 8.14
CA LEU A 37 2.75 -3.51 7.12
C LEU A 37 2.76 -2.00 6.88
N HIS A 38 3.88 -1.36 7.20
CA HIS A 38 4.09 0.07 6.93
C HIS A 38 4.51 0.29 5.47
N CYS A 39 3.60 0.77 4.65
CA CYS A 39 3.80 0.85 3.21
C CYS A 39 4.06 2.26 2.71
N LEU A 40 4.82 2.35 1.61
CA LEU A 40 4.99 3.53 0.79
C LEU A 40 4.44 3.30 -0.61
N VAL A 41 3.68 4.27 -1.12
CA VAL A 41 3.24 4.31 -2.52
C VAL A 41 3.84 5.54 -3.19
N VAL A 42 4.64 5.30 -4.22
CA VAL A 42 5.26 6.36 -5.05
C VAL A 42 4.78 6.22 -6.49
N GLN A 43 4.79 5.00 -7.02
CA GLN A 43 4.29 4.70 -8.36
C GLN A 43 2.76 4.64 -8.34
N HIS A 44 2.11 5.33 -9.29
CA HIS A 44 0.64 5.46 -9.36
C HIS A 44 -0.01 5.98 -8.05
N ALA A 45 0.71 6.80 -7.28
CA ALA A 45 0.27 7.28 -5.98
C ALA A 45 -1.09 7.99 -6.04
N LEU A 46 -1.36 8.79 -7.07
CA LEU A 46 -2.65 9.47 -7.23
C LEU A 46 -3.83 8.51 -7.53
N ASP A 47 -3.61 7.45 -8.32
CA ASP A 47 -4.65 6.43 -8.55
C ASP A 47 -4.94 5.66 -7.25
N PHE A 48 -3.88 5.30 -6.52
CA PHE A 48 -4.02 4.66 -5.22
C PHE A 48 -4.77 5.56 -4.24
N LEU A 49 -4.42 6.85 -4.17
CA LEU A 49 -5.07 7.86 -3.33
C LEU A 49 -6.59 7.90 -3.57
N TYR A 50 -7.00 7.82 -4.83
CA TYR A 50 -8.39 7.92 -5.24
C TYR A 50 -9.20 6.65 -4.89
N ARG A 51 -8.59 5.47 -5.09
CA ARG A 51 -9.29 4.18 -5.01
C ARG A 51 -9.22 3.51 -3.64
N ALA A 52 -8.15 3.76 -2.88
CA ALA A 52 -7.85 3.01 -1.67
C ALA A 52 -8.40 3.74 -0.44
N ARG A 53 -9.46 3.18 0.14
CA ARG A 53 -10.11 3.65 1.38
C ARG A 53 -9.85 2.71 2.54
N ALA A 54 -9.97 3.21 3.76
CA ALA A 54 -9.93 2.38 4.95
C ALA A 54 -10.92 1.20 4.83
N GLY A 55 -10.50 0.01 5.24
CA GLY A 55 -11.30 -1.21 5.12
C GLY A 55 -11.26 -1.88 3.74
N ALA A 56 -10.67 -1.25 2.72
CA ALA A 56 -10.53 -1.88 1.40
C ALA A 56 -9.59 -3.09 1.47
N LYS A 57 -10.02 -4.21 0.86
CA LYS A 57 -9.17 -5.39 0.65
C LYS A 57 -8.21 -5.14 -0.51
N VAL A 58 -6.93 -5.46 -0.30
CA VAL A 58 -5.88 -5.20 -1.29
C VAL A 58 -4.94 -6.39 -1.44
N ALA A 59 -4.40 -6.50 -2.65
CA ALA A 59 -3.22 -7.28 -2.95
C ALA A 59 -2.11 -6.33 -3.40
N VAL A 60 -0.92 -6.45 -2.82
CA VAL A 60 0.22 -5.59 -3.13
C VAL A 60 1.43 -6.44 -3.51
N TYR A 61 2.17 -5.97 -4.50
CA TYR A 61 3.46 -6.50 -4.91
C TYR A 61 4.51 -5.42 -4.74
N GLY A 62 5.62 -5.76 -4.10
CA GLY A 62 6.60 -4.76 -3.72
C GLY A 62 7.84 -5.36 -3.08
N HIS A 63 8.64 -4.51 -2.48
CA HIS A 63 9.89 -4.87 -1.82
C HIS A 63 10.13 -3.99 -0.59
N TYR A 64 10.98 -4.46 0.32
CA TYR A 64 11.44 -3.63 1.43
C TYR A 64 12.59 -2.71 0.99
N ASN A 65 12.52 -1.45 1.38
CA ASN A 65 13.64 -0.52 1.25
C ASN A 65 14.64 -0.67 2.42
N GLN A 66 15.74 0.08 2.38
CA GLN A 66 16.78 0.07 3.43
C GLN A 66 16.28 0.56 4.81
N ARG A 67 15.10 1.20 4.87
CA ARG A 67 14.46 1.68 6.11
C ARG A 67 13.37 0.73 6.62
N HIS A 68 13.33 -0.51 6.12
CA HIS A 68 12.34 -1.53 6.49
C HIS A 68 10.88 -1.14 6.19
N GLN A 69 10.66 -0.25 5.22
CA GLN A 69 9.32 0.10 4.73
C GLN A 69 9.00 -0.70 3.48
N PHE A 70 7.76 -1.13 3.35
CA PHE A 70 7.32 -1.86 2.17
C PHE A 70 6.94 -0.91 1.04
N VAL A 71 7.73 -0.87 -0.03
CA VAL A 71 7.47 -0.05 -1.21
C VAL A 71 6.56 -0.82 -2.15
N ILE A 72 5.35 -0.31 -2.38
CA ILE A 72 4.37 -0.88 -3.29
C ILE A 72 4.74 -0.50 -4.72
N ASN A 73 4.91 -1.52 -5.58
CA ASN A 73 5.22 -1.36 -7.00
C ASN A 73 4.00 -1.67 -7.88
N LYS A 74 3.19 -2.64 -7.50
CA LYS A 74 1.89 -2.93 -8.13
C LYS A 74 0.86 -3.21 -7.04
N TYR A 75 -0.40 -2.90 -7.31
CA TYR A 75 -1.49 -3.20 -6.40
C TYR A 75 -2.75 -3.57 -7.16
N PHE A 76 -3.63 -4.25 -6.45
CA PHE A 76 -5.03 -4.44 -6.81
C PHE A 76 -5.89 -4.11 -5.60
N ILE A 77 -6.94 -3.33 -5.82
CA ILE A 77 -7.93 -2.98 -4.79
C ILE A 77 -9.21 -3.70 -5.19
N GLN A 78 -9.72 -4.53 -4.28
CA GLN A 78 -10.98 -5.23 -4.52
C GLN A 78 -12.12 -4.21 -4.64
N ALA A 79 -12.84 -4.27 -5.76
CA ALA A 79 -14.03 -3.47 -5.97
C ALA A 79 -15.07 -3.77 -4.87
N GLN A 80 -15.58 -2.73 -4.24
CA GLN A 80 -16.79 -2.84 -3.43
C GLN A 80 -17.96 -2.89 -4.43
N VAL A 81 -18.47 -4.09 -4.71
CA VAL A 81 -19.73 -4.21 -5.44
C VAL A 81 -20.82 -3.89 -4.42
N SER A 82 -21.53 -2.79 -4.66
CA SER A 82 -22.70 -2.36 -3.87
C SER A 82 -23.89 -3.28 -4.12
#